data_AF-A0A2G0CAT0-F1
#
_entry.id   AF-A0A2G0CAT0-F1
#
_cell.length_a   1.000
_cell.length_b   1.000
_cell.length_c   1.000
_cell.angle_alpha   90.00
_cell.angle_beta   90.00
_cell.angle_gamma   90.00
#
_symmetry.space_group_name_H-M   'P 1'
#
loop_
_entity.id
_entity.type
_entity.pdbx_description
1 polymer ?
#
loop_
_entity_poly.entity_id
_entity_poly.type
_entity_poly.pdbx_seq_one_letter_code
_entity_poly.pdbx_strand_id
1 'polypeptide(L)'
;MKYHPLPLMLLLFLLGYGCTADQQEFGLQAERSYVDLLYALQAGDQPGSLAAAAALDRPVRELRQRWYRPRPADELDRMRYHVDLAECAYEDARESIEDGQLDWAMVQLDRAVYELRAGDQASLEELYVGSIYDFVAAWLEVDYLLRDPAELPSGQLLGSCSRDARRAWRAVKGTRPATDLYFDRGVDRQAFAAAHATLNGEVEAFYRAAQGKDQTAIRALGHSVSEAMWDLLLLFASPRPAPGGVHPM
;
A
#
# COMPACT_ATOMS: atom_id res chain seq x y z
N MET A 1 -25.35 14.23 49.56
CA MET A 1 -24.35 14.67 48.58
C MET A 1 -24.64 13.96 47.26
N LYS A 2 -25.08 14.68 46.24
CA LYS A 2 -25.39 14.12 44.90
C LYS A 2 -24.10 14.19 44.08
N TYR A 3 -23.48 13.05 43.80
CA TYR A 3 -22.36 12.98 42.85
C TYR A 3 -22.91 13.23 41.45
N HIS A 4 -22.52 14.34 40.83
CA HIS A 4 -22.80 14.58 39.42
C HIS A 4 -21.78 13.78 38.57
N PRO A 5 -22.20 12.85 37.70
CA PRO A 5 -21.30 12.04 36.87
C PRO A 5 -20.72 12.79 35.66
N LEU A 6 -21.11 14.06 35.46
CA LEU A 6 -20.68 14.89 34.34
C LEU A 6 -19.15 15.01 34.13
N PRO A 7 -18.29 15.16 35.16
CA PRO A 7 -16.86 15.31 34.93
C PRO A 7 -16.20 14.02 34.46
N LEU A 8 -16.70 12.84 34.85
CA LEU A 8 -16.17 11.55 34.38
C LEU A 8 -16.55 11.29 32.92
N MET A 9 -17.76 11.69 32.53
CA MET A 9 -18.26 11.54 31.16
C MET A 9 -17.60 12.53 30.19
N LEU A 10 -17.29 13.75 30.64
CA LEU A 10 -16.51 14.72 29.87
C LEU A 10 -15.05 14.28 29.70
N LEU A 11 -14.45 13.65 30.73
CA LEU A 11 -13.08 13.13 30.65
C LEU A 11 -13.00 11.95 29.67
N LEU A 12 -14.00 11.06 29.66
CA LEU A 12 -14.12 9.97 28.69
C LEU A 12 -14.32 10.49 27.25
N PHE A 13 -15.07 11.58 27.07
CA PHE A 13 -15.22 12.24 25.77
C PHE A 13 -13.92 12.94 25.31
N LEU A 14 -13.21 13.62 26.21
CA LEU A 14 -11.96 14.31 25.90
C LEU A 14 -10.80 13.35 25.61
N LEU A 15 -10.78 12.16 26.23
CA LEU A 15 -9.82 11.09 25.93
C LEU A 15 -10.14 10.35 24.62
N GLY A 16 -11.37 10.44 24.10
CA GLY A 16 -11.77 9.77 22.85
C GLY A 16 -11.53 10.59 21.57
N TYR A 17 -11.47 11.94 21.68
CA TYR A 17 -11.40 12.82 20.50
C TYR A 17 -9.99 13.33 20.17
N GLY A 18 -9.06 13.32 21.12
CA GLY A 18 -7.70 13.87 20.91
C GLY A 18 -6.72 12.94 20.19
N CYS A 19 -6.96 11.62 20.18
CA CYS A 19 -6.03 10.65 19.60
C CYS A 19 -6.38 10.18 18.18
N THR A 20 -7.66 10.16 17.79
CA THR A 20 -8.09 9.45 16.57
C THR A 20 -7.84 10.21 15.27
N ALA A 21 -8.03 11.53 15.24
CA ALA A 21 -7.84 12.33 14.01
C ALA A 21 -6.37 12.47 13.60
N ASP A 22 -5.48 12.74 14.55
CA ASP A 22 -4.04 12.84 14.31
C ASP A 22 -3.43 11.48 13.90
N GLN A 23 -3.95 10.38 14.45
CA GLN A 23 -3.56 9.02 14.08
C GLN A 23 -4.03 8.65 12.68
N GLN A 24 -5.28 8.99 12.33
CA GLN A 24 -5.80 8.79 10.98
C GLN A 24 -5.00 9.59 9.94
N GLU A 25 -4.71 10.86 10.22
CA GLU A 25 -3.88 11.67 9.31
C GLU A 25 -2.47 11.10 9.17
N PHE A 26 -1.89 10.61 10.27
CA PHE A 26 -0.60 9.92 10.24
C PHE A 26 -0.64 8.65 9.38
N GLY A 27 -1.67 7.80 9.52
CA GLY A 27 -1.85 6.62 8.69
C GLY A 27 -1.99 6.95 7.20
N LEU A 28 -2.76 8.00 6.88
CA LEU A 28 -2.89 8.50 5.51
C LEU A 28 -1.57 9.04 4.96
N GLN A 29 -0.78 9.73 5.78
CA GLN A 29 0.54 10.21 5.39
C GLN A 29 1.52 9.04 5.15
N ALA A 30 1.47 8.01 5.98
CA ALA A 30 2.25 6.79 5.80
C ALA A 30 1.87 6.08 4.48
N GLU A 31 0.57 5.93 4.22
CA GLU A 31 0.06 5.34 2.98
C GLU A 31 0.51 6.12 1.74
N ARG A 32 0.36 7.45 1.75
CA ARG A 32 0.82 8.33 0.67
C ARG A 32 2.31 8.14 0.39
N SER A 33 3.13 8.20 1.44
CA SER A 33 4.59 8.09 1.31
C SER A 33 5.02 6.68 0.85
N TYR A 34 4.29 5.65 1.27
CA TYR A 34 4.48 4.28 0.78
C TYR A 34 4.17 4.16 -0.71
N VAL A 35 3.03 4.68 -1.18
CA VAL A 35 2.67 4.64 -2.60
C VAL A 35 3.68 5.41 -3.44
N ASP A 36 4.10 6.59 -3.00
CA ASP A 36 5.13 7.39 -3.69
C ASP A 36 6.44 6.62 -3.83
N LEU A 37 6.89 5.96 -2.74
CA LEU A 37 8.12 5.18 -2.74
C LEU A 37 8.00 3.96 -3.65
N LEU A 38 6.92 3.20 -3.53
CA LEU A 38 6.68 2.02 -4.36
C LEU A 38 6.63 2.38 -5.84
N TYR A 39 5.98 3.50 -6.19
CA TYR A 39 5.94 3.99 -7.57
C TYR A 39 7.32 4.40 -8.08
N ALA A 40 8.11 5.13 -7.28
CA ALA A 40 9.45 5.55 -7.68
C ALA A 40 10.40 4.36 -7.89
N LEU A 41 10.33 3.36 -7.00
CA LEU A 41 11.07 2.10 -7.13
C LEU A 41 10.67 1.37 -8.42
N GLN A 42 9.36 1.22 -8.66
CA GLN A 42 8.83 0.60 -9.88
C GLN A 42 9.31 1.30 -11.16
N ALA A 43 9.40 2.62 -11.14
CA ALA A 43 9.84 3.43 -12.28
C ALA A 43 11.37 3.43 -12.48
N GLY A 44 12.14 2.82 -11.57
CA GLY A 44 13.60 2.90 -11.57
C GLY A 44 14.14 4.29 -11.26
N ASP A 45 13.34 5.16 -10.60
CA ASP A 45 13.70 6.53 -10.27
C ASP A 45 14.40 6.57 -8.89
N GLN A 46 15.73 6.44 -8.89
CA GLN A 46 16.51 6.48 -7.64
C GLN A 46 16.37 7.82 -6.89
N PRO A 47 16.51 9.01 -7.54
CA PRO A 47 16.26 10.28 -6.85
C PRO A 47 14.86 10.39 -6.25
N GLY A 48 13.83 9.98 -6.99
CA GLY A 48 12.45 9.95 -6.49
C GLY A 48 12.29 9.00 -5.31
N SER A 49 12.94 7.83 -5.37
CA SER A 49 12.91 6.83 -4.30
C SER A 49 13.56 7.35 -3.02
N LEU A 50 14.70 8.05 -3.11
CA LEU A 50 15.35 8.68 -1.96
C LEU A 50 14.44 9.73 -1.30
N ALA A 51 13.78 10.57 -2.10
CA ALA A 51 12.87 11.59 -1.60
C ALA A 51 11.65 10.98 -0.91
N ALA A 52 11.03 9.97 -1.51
CA ALA A 52 9.88 9.29 -0.96
C ALA A 52 10.23 8.49 0.31
N ALA A 53 11.39 7.82 0.34
CA ALA A 53 11.90 7.16 1.54
C ALA A 53 12.16 8.17 2.69
N ALA A 54 12.69 9.35 2.39
CA ALA A 54 12.85 10.38 3.42
C ALA A 54 11.50 10.83 4.02
N ALA A 55 10.43 10.90 3.20
CA ALA A 55 9.09 11.22 3.67
C ALA A 55 8.48 10.09 4.52
N LEU A 56 8.78 8.82 4.21
CA LEU A 56 8.28 7.65 4.91
C LEU A 56 9.04 7.32 6.22
N ASP A 57 10.26 7.84 6.40
CA ASP A 57 11.11 7.59 7.59
C ASP A 57 10.42 7.94 8.92
N ARG A 58 9.77 9.12 8.97
CA ARG A 58 9.06 9.54 10.17
C ARG A 58 7.87 8.62 10.49
N PRO A 59 6.96 8.33 9.53
CA PRO A 59 5.93 7.33 9.74
C PRO A 59 6.44 6.00 10.28
N VAL A 60 7.50 5.43 9.70
CA VAL A 60 8.04 4.14 10.14
C VAL A 60 8.55 4.19 11.59
N ARG A 61 9.32 5.22 11.96
CA ARG A 61 9.87 5.35 13.33
C ARG A 61 8.81 5.58 14.41
N GLU A 62 7.68 6.18 14.04
CA GLU A 62 6.59 6.47 14.97
C GLU A 62 5.62 5.29 15.13
N LEU A 63 5.75 4.20 14.35
CA LEU A 63 4.90 3.00 14.42
C LEU A 63 4.85 2.40 15.83
N ARG A 64 6.00 2.29 16.51
CA ARG A 64 6.09 1.75 17.89
C ARG A 64 5.25 2.50 18.90
N GLN A 65 5.04 3.80 18.69
CA GLN A 65 4.43 4.69 19.67
C GLN A 65 2.93 4.89 19.45
N ARG A 66 2.45 4.66 18.23
CA ARG A 66 1.11 5.09 17.80
C ARG A 66 0.14 3.95 17.54
N TRP A 67 0.52 2.71 17.85
CA TRP A 67 -0.34 1.55 17.61
C TRP A 67 -1.52 1.46 18.61
N TYR A 68 -2.73 1.50 18.06
CA TYR A 68 -3.92 2.07 18.69
C TYR A 68 -4.73 1.13 19.60
N ARG A 69 -4.48 -0.17 19.63
CA ARG A 69 -5.44 -1.12 20.22
C ARG A 69 -4.93 -1.71 21.53
N PRO A 70 -5.67 -1.57 22.65
CA PRO A 70 -5.43 -2.36 23.84
C PRO A 70 -5.44 -3.85 23.48
N ARG A 71 -4.35 -4.55 23.77
CA ARG A 71 -4.16 -5.96 23.45
C ARG A 71 -3.68 -6.74 24.67
N PRO A 72 -3.94 -8.06 24.71
CA PRO A 72 -3.26 -8.97 25.62
C PRO A 72 -1.73 -8.83 25.53
N ALA A 73 -1.02 -9.09 26.64
CA ALA A 73 0.43 -8.88 26.70
C ALA A 73 1.21 -9.74 25.69
N ASP A 74 0.77 -10.98 25.46
CA ASP A 74 1.33 -11.90 24.47
C ASP A 74 1.13 -11.42 23.02
N GLU A 75 -0.02 -10.82 22.72
CA GLU A 75 -0.25 -10.17 21.42
C GLU A 75 0.59 -8.92 21.25
N LEU A 76 0.82 -8.14 22.31
CA LEU A 76 1.68 -6.95 22.28
C LEU A 76 3.14 -7.32 22.00
N ASP A 77 3.66 -8.38 22.61
CA ASP A 77 5.03 -8.83 22.38
C ASP A 77 5.21 -9.34 20.95
N ARG A 78 4.23 -10.11 20.43
CA ARG A 78 4.23 -10.55 19.03
C ARG A 78 4.16 -9.36 18.06
N MET A 79 3.29 -8.39 18.33
CA MET A 79 3.18 -7.19 17.51
C MET A 79 4.51 -6.43 17.48
N ARG A 80 5.12 -6.17 18.65
CA ARG A 80 6.42 -5.48 18.75
C ARG A 80 7.51 -6.19 17.96
N TYR A 81 7.58 -7.51 18.07
CA TYR A 81 8.53 -8.31 17.29
C TYR A 81 8.39 -8.07 15.78
N HIS A 82 7.17 -8.09 15.25
CA HIS A 82 6.94 -7.83 13.83
C HIS A 82 7.21 -6.37 13.44
N VAL A 83 6.91 -5.40 14.31
CA VAL A 83 7.26 -3.99 14.07
C VAL A 83 8.78 -3.80 14.02
N ASP A 84 9.54 -4.44 14.91
CA ASP A 84 11.01 -4.42 14.87
C ASP A 84 11.54 -5.00 13.55
N LEU A 85 10.96 -6.11 13.08
CA LEU A 85 11.34 -6.69 11.78
C LEU A 85 10.99 -5.79 10.60
N ALA A 86 9.84 -5.13 10.64
CA ALA A 86 9.41 -4.20 9.60
C ALA A 86 10.34 -2.99 9.50
N GLU A 87 10.76 -2.43 10.64
CA GLU A 87 11.71 -1.33 10.70
C GLU A 87 13.08 -1.75 10.15
N CYS A 88 13.61 -2.92 10.54
CA CYS A 88 14.85 -3.45 9.97
C CYS A 88 14.76 -3.63 8.45
N ALA A 89 13.68 -4.25 7.95
CA ALA A 89 13.50 -4.42 6.51
C ALA A 89 13.38 -3.07 5.77
N TYR A 90 12.76 -2.07 6.40
CA TYR A 90 12.70 -0.73 5.83
C TYR A 90 14.09 -0.04 5.79
N GLU A 91 14.91 -0.21 6.83
CA GLU A 91 16.29 0.27 6.83
C GLU A 91 17.12 -0.40 5.72
N ASP A 92 16.99 -1.72 5.54
CA ASP A 92 17.62 -2.45 4.44
C ASP A 92 17.15 -1.91 3.06
N ALA A 93 15.87 -1.59 2.92
CA ALA A 93 15.32 -0.99 1.70
C ALA A 93 15.98 0.36 1.40
N ARG A 94 16.18 1.20 2.42
CA ARG A 94 16.83 2.51 2.27
C ARG A 94 18.29 2.40 1.84
N GLU A 95 19.06 1.54 2.51
CA GLU A 95 20.46 1.27 2.13
C GLU A 95 20.53 0.80 0.67
N SER A 96 19.62 -0.07 0.27
CA SER A 96 19.52 -0.56 -1.11
C SER A 96 19.22 0.56 -2.12
N ILE A 97 18.37 1.54 -1.78
CA ILE A 97 18.11 2.72 -2.63
C ILE A 97 19.36 3.58 -2.75
N GLU A 98 20.07 3.82 -1.64
CA GLU A 98 21.31 4.61 -1.61
C GLU A 98 22.38 3.96 -2.50
N ASP A 99 22.47 2.63 -2.50
CA ASP A 99 23.36 1.83 -3.33
C ASP A 99 22.90 1.65 -4.80
N GLY A 100 21.72 2.17 -5.15
CA GLY A 100 21.15 2.06 -6.51
C GLY A 100 20.58 0.67 -6.84
N GLN A 101 20.40 -0.19 -5.85
CA GLN A 101 19.84 -1.54 -5.98
C GLN A 101 18.31 -1.52 -5.85
N LEU A 102 17.63 -0.88 -6.81
CA LEU A 102 16.20 -0.57 -6.70
C LEU A 102 15.29 -1.82 -6.66
N ASP A 103 15.62 -2.87 -7.40
CA ASP A 103 14.87 -4.13 -7.33
C ASP A 103 14.96 -4.77 -5.93
N TRP A 104 16.14 -4.73 -5.32
CA TRP A 104 16.36 -5.24 -3.97
C TRP A 104 15.65 -4.37 -2.92
N ALA A 105 15.67 -3.05 -3.10
CA ALA A 105 14.90 -2.13 -2.27
C ALA A 105 13.39 -2.43 -2.32
N MET A 106 12.84 -2.77 -3.49
CA MET A 106 11.43 -3.14 -3.63
C MET A 106 11.09 -4.42 -2.87
N VAL A 107 11.97 -5.43 -2.89
CA VAL A 107 11.81 -6.67 -2.11
C VAL A 107 11.81 -6.38 -0.60
N GLN A 108 12.74 -5.54 -0.13
CA GLN A 108 12.81 -5.20 1.29
C GLN A 108 11.64 -4.33 1.74
N LEU A 109 11.15 -3.42 0.88
CA LEU A 109 9.95 -2.64 1.15
C LEU A 109 8.69 -3.53 1.24
N ASP A 110 8.54 -4.50 0.34
CA ASP A 110 7.46 -5.49 0.42
C ASP A 110 7.52 -6.29 1.73
N ARG A 111 8.72 -6.76 2.10
CA ARG A 111 8.95 -7.43 3.39
C ARG A 111 8.57 -6.56 4.58
N ALA A 112 8.91 -5.27 4.56
CA ALA A 112 8.54 -4.36 5.64
C ALA A 112 7.02 -4.31 5.82
N VAL A 113 6.26 -4.15 4.73
CA VAL A 113 4.78 -4.13 4.78
C VAL A 113 4.19 -5.47 5.21
N TYR A 114 4.76 -6.59 4.74
CA TYR A 114 4.38 -7.93 5.18
C TYR A 114 4.50 -8.08 6.71
N GLU A 115 5.61 -7.63 7.30
CA GLU A 115 5.82 -7.70 8.74
C GLU A 115 4.85 -6.78 9.50
N LEU A 116 4.59 -5.56 9.00
CA LEU A 116 3.56 -4.69 9.59
C LEU A 116 2.18 -5.37 9.62
N ARG A 117 1.83 -6.06 8.53
CA ARG A 117 0.59 -6.84 8.46
C ARG A 117 0.57 -8.01 9.43
N ALA A 118 1.69 -8.72 9.57
CA ALA A 118 1.82 -9.84 10.51
C ALA A 118 1.72 -9.38 11.98
N GLY A 119 2.18 -8.17 12.27
CA GLY A 119 2.06 -7.53 13.58
C GLY A 119 0.66 -7.03 13.90
N ASP A 120 0.02 -6.34 12.95
CA ASP A 120 -1.36 -5.87 13.09
C ASP A 120 -2.09 -5.65 11.76
N GLN A 121 -2.62 -6.75 11.22
CA GLN A 121 -3.45 -6.75 10.02
C GLN A 121 -4.61 -5.76 10.10
N ALA A 122 -5.28 -5.67 11.26
CA ALA A 122 -6.50 -4.88 11.37
C ALA A 122 -6.23 -3.38 11.29
N SER A 123 -5.07 -2.92 11.73
CA SER A 123 -4.67 -1.52 11.57
C SER A 123 -4.20 -1.20 10.15
N LEU A 124 -3.50 -2.13 9.49
CA LEU A 124 -3.11 -1.94 8.09
C LEU A 124 -4.33 -1.89 7.16
N GLU A 125 -5.35 -2.73 7.42
CA GLU A 125 -6.59 -2.80 6.63
C GLU A 125 -7.56 -1.64 6.88
N GLU A 126 -7.31 -0.76 7.86
CA GLU A 126 -8.04 0.52 7.98
C GLU A 126 -7.72 1.46 6.81
N LEU A 127 -6.52 1.32 6.23
CA LEU A 127 -6.07 2.07 5.07
C LEU A 127 -6.41 1.30 3.79
N TYR A 128 -6.81 1.99 2.73
CA TYR A 128 -7.30 1.36 1.51
C TYR A 128 -6.20 0.55 0.81
N VAL A 129 -5.03 1.12 0.58
CA VAL A 129 -3.88 0.45 -0.04
C VAL A 129 -3.43 -0.72 0.81
N GLY A 130 -3.41 -0.56 2.13
CA GLY A 130 -3.14 -1.65 3.08
C GLY A 130 -4.13 -2.80 2.94
N SER A 131 -5.43 -2.48 2.76
CA SER A 131 -6.48 -3.48 2.57
C SER A 131 -6.37 -4.28 1.27
N ILE A 132 -5.72 -3.73 0.23
CA ILE A 132 -5.50 -4.39 -1.06
C ILE A 132 -4.07 -4.91 -1.23
N TYR A 133 -3.23 -4.85 -0.19
CA TYR A 133 -1.81 -5.18 -0.24
C TYR A 133 -1.53 -6.57 -0.85
N ASP A 134 -2.26 -7.61 -0.46
CA ASP A 134 -2.05 -8.97 -1.01
C ASP A 134 -2.21 -9.00 -2.53
N PHE A 135 -3.11 -8.18 -3.08
CA PHE A 135 -3.25 -8.06 -4.53
C PHE A 135 -2.08 -7.31 -5.14
N VAL A 136 -1.65 -6.20 -4.54
CA VAL A 136 -0.51 -5.41 -5.03
C VAL A 136 0.76 -6.26 -5.05
N ALA A 137 1.09 -6.94 -3.96
CA ALA A 137 2.26 -7.81 -3.87
C ALA A 137 2.20 -8.94 -4.92
N ALA A 138 1.08 -9.67 -4.98
CA ALA A 138 0.91 -10.74 -5.96
C ALA A 138 0.95 -10.24 -7.41
N TRP A 139 0.46 -9.03 -7.68
CA TRP A 139 0.52 -8.43 -9.02
C TRP A 139 1.93 -8.00 -9.40
N LEU A 140 2.71 -7.41 -8.47
CA LEU A 140 4.09 -7.03 -8.73
C LEU A 140 4.96 -8.25 -9.08
N GLU A 141 4.70 -9.41 -8.47
CA GLU A 141 5.34 -10.67 -8.89
C GLU A 141 4.98 -11.04 -10.35
N VAL A 142 3.70 -10.94 -10.72
CA VAL A 142 3.25 -11.17 -12.10
C VAL A 142 3.90 -10.18 -13.06
N ASP A 143 3.90 -8.89 -12.74
CA ASP A 143 4.50 -7.83 -13.55
C ASP A 143 6.00 -8.10 -13.77
N TYR A 144 6.73 -8.48 -12.73
CA TYR A 144 8.14 -8.87 -12.82
C TYR A 144 8.34 -10.04 -13.81
N LEU A 145 7.52 -11.08 -13.72
CA LEU A 145 7.56 -12.22 -14.64
C LEU A 145 7.24 -11.83 -16.10
N LEU A 146 6.46 -10.77 -16.31
CA LEU A 146 6.09 -10.29 -17.65
C LEU A 146 7.11 -9.32 -18.25
N ARG A 147 8.08 -8.82 -17.48
CA ARG A 147 9.12 -7.90 -17.97
C ARG A 147 10.21 -8.57 -18.79
N ASP A 148 10.48 -9.87 -18.57
CA ASP A 148 11.50 -10.58 -19.35
C ASP A 148 11.09 -10.63 -20.82
N PRO A 149 11.82 -9.97 -21.74
CA PRO A 149 11.44 -9.88 -23.15
C PRO A 149 11.72 -11.17 -23.93
N ALA A 150 12.54 -12.09 -23.41
CA ALA A 150 13.03 -13.25 -24.15
C ALA A 150 11.97 -14.36 -24.21
N GLU A 151 11.39 -14.73 -23.08
CA GLU A 151 10.35 -15.75 -23.00
C GLU A 151 9.50 -15.53 -21.75
N LEU A 152 8.20 -15.86 -21.84
CA LEU A 152 7.41 -15.96 -20.63
C LEU A 152 7.85 -17.17 -19.82
N PRO A 153 7.82 -17.11 -18.48
CA PRO A 153 8.08 -18.28 -17.65
C PRO A 153 7.11 -19.42 -17.99
N SER A 154 7.43 -20.63 -17.54
CA SER A 154 6.59 -21.81 -17.75
C SER A 154 5.11 -21.51 -17.48
N GLY A 155 4.21 -22.02 -18.34
CA GLY A 155 2.77 -21.76 -18.19
C GLY A 155 2.21 -22.19 -16.83
N GLN A 156 2.88 -23.12 -16.13
CA GLN A 156 2.54 -23.50 -14.77
C GLN A 156 2.82 -22.38 -13.75
N LEU A 157 4.00 -21.75 -13.83
CA LEU A 157 4.37 -20.66 -12.91
C LEU A 157 3.48 -19.45 -13.13
N LEU A 158 3.37 -18.96 -14.38
CA LEU A 158 2.51 -17.82 -14.71
C LEU A 158 1.02 -18.12 -14.40
N GLY A 159 0.56 -19.34 -14.67
CA GLY A 159 -0.77 -19.79 -14.31
C GLY A 159 -1.04 -19.84 -12.81
N SER A 160 -0.01 -20.10 -11.98
CA SER A 160 -0.12 -20.01 -10.53
C SER A 160 -0.20 -18.55 -10.07
N CYS A 161 0.79 -17.73 -10.41
CA CYS A 161 0.85 -16.33 -9.98
C CYS A 161 -0.40 -15.54 -10.44
N SER A 162 -0.88 -15.76 -11.67
CA SER A 162 -2.12 -15.11 -12.17
C SER A 162 -3.37 -15.55 -11.41
N ARG A 163 -3.45 -16.80 -10.93
CA ARG A 163 -4.54 -17.26 -10.06
C ARG A 163 -4.45 -16.62 -8.69
N ASP A 164 -3.25 -16.51 -8.13
CA ASP A 164 -3.03 -15.94 -6.81
C ASP A 164 -3.36 -14.45 -6.79
N ALA A 165 -2.87 -13.68 -7.76
CA ALA A 165 -3.22 -12.27 -7.94
C ALA A 165 -4.74 -12.09 -8.11
N ARG A 166 -5.39 -12.88 -8.98
CA ARG A 166 -6.85 -12.81 -9.13
C ARG A 166 -7.60 -13.17 -7.85
N ARG A 167 -7.13 -14.19 -7.11
CA ARG A 167 -7.75 -14.61 -5.86
C ARG A 167 -7.66 -13.49 -4.82
N ALA A 168 -6.49 -12.87 -4.69
CA ALA A 168 -6.28 -11.72 -3.81
C ALA A 168 -7.21 -10.58 -4.20
N TRP A 169 -7.28 -10.20 -5.49
CA TRP A 169 -8.21 -9.17 -5.96
C TRP A 169 -9.67 -9.50 -5.63
N ARG A 170 -10.11 -10.73 -5.88
CA ARG A 170 -11.49 -11.15 -5.61
C ARG A 170 -11.87 -11.08 -4.14
N ALA A 171 -10.90 -11.23 -3.22
CA ALA A 171 -11.14 -11.08 -1.79
C ALA A 171 -11.41 -9.62 -1.41
N VAL A 172 -10.83 -8.66 -2.14
CA VAL A 172 -10.81 -7.23 -1.76
C VAL A 172 -11.54 -6.31 -2.75
N LYS A 173 -12.02 -6.79 -3.90
CA LYS A 173 -12.70 -5.96 -4.92
C LYS A 173 -13.98 -5.28 -4.44
N GLY A 174 -14.55 -5.75 -3.33
CA GLY A 174 -15.70 -5.14 -2.67
C GLY A 174 -15.31 -4.02 -1.71
N THR A 175 -14.04 -3.94 -1.31
CA THR A 175 -13.53 -2.97 -0.36
C THR A 175 -13.58 -1.56 -0.95
N ARG A 176 -13.97 -0.60 -0.12
CA ARG A 176 -14.07 0.81 -0.49
C ARG A 176 -13.34 1.64 0.57
N PRO A 177 -12.65 2.72 0.18
CA PRO A 177 -12.09 3.68 1.13
C PRO A 177 -13.20 4.20 2.04
N ALA A 178 -12.91 4.32 3.34
CA ALA A 178 -13.82 4.97 4.27
C ALA A 178 -14.06 6.42 3.83
N THR A 179 -15.33 6.83 3.72
CA THR A 179 -15.70 8.10 3.08
C THR A 179 -15.15 9.31 3.83
N ASP A 180 -15.33 9.30 5.14
CA ASP A 180 -14.85 10.29 6.10
C ASP A 180 -13.32 10.32 6.19
N LEU A 181 -12.66 9.19 5.94
CA LEU A 181 -11.20 9.12 5.92
C LEU A 181 -10.62 9.72 4.63
N TYR A 182 -11.16 9.36 3.48
CA TYR A 182 -10.55 9.62 2.16
C TYR A 182 -11.24 10.69 1.32
N PHE A 183 -12.55 10.57 1.10
CA PHE A 183 -13.26 11.42 0.14
C PHE A 183 -13.44 12.84 0.67
N ASP A 184 -13.69 12.99 1.97
CA ASP A 184 -13.76 14.30 2.62
C ASP A 184 -12.38 14.99 2.67
N ARG A 185 -11.30 14.25 2.42
CA ARG A 185 -9.90 14.72 2.38
C ARG A 185 -9.31 14.81 0.97
N GLY A 186 -10.15 14.79 -0.07
CA GLY A 186 -9.75 15.17 -1.43
C GLY A 186 -9.47 14.02 -2.40
N VAL A 187 -9.63 12.75 -2.00
CA VAL A 187 -9.70 11.65 -2.98
C VAL A 187 -10.99 11.79 -3.78
N ASP A 188 -10.90 11.78 -5.12
CA ASP A 188 -12.08 11.86 -5.96
C ASP A 188 -12.81 10.51 -6.01
N ARG A 189 -14.06 10.50 -5.53
CA ARG A 189 -14.91 9.30 -5.50
C ARG A 189 -15.21 8.74 -6.89
N GLN A 190 -15.41 9.59 -7.89
CA GLN A 190 -15.68 9.16 -9.26
C GLN A 190 -14.42 8.60 -9.90
N ALA A 191 -13.28 9.26 -9.71
CA ALA A 191 -11.99 8.77 -10.19
C ALA A 191 -11.67 7.40 -9.58
N PHE A 192 -11.88 7.25 -8.27
CA PHE A 192 -11.73 5.97 -7.58
C PHE A 192 -12.65 4.88 -8.16
N ALA A 193 -13.94 5.17 -8.30
CA ALA A 193 -14.90 4.20 -8.81
C ALA A 193 -14.55 3.75 -10.25
N ALA A 194 -14.08 4.68 -11.09
CA ALA A 194 -13.64 4.40 -12.45
C ALA A 194 -12.37 3.52 -12.45
N ALA A 195 -11.30 3.94 -11.76
CA ALA A 195 -10.04 3.20 -11.69
C ALA A 195 -10.24 1.78 -11.14
N HIS A 196 -11.04 1.65 -10.08
CA HIS A 196 -11.37 0.35 -9.49
C HIS A 196 -12.17 -0.54 -10.47
N ALA A 197 -13.09 0.02 -11.24
CA ALA A 197 -13.86 -0.74 -12.22
C ALA A 197 -12.97 -1.21 -13.38
N THR A 198 -12.09 -0.35 -13.87
CA THR A 198 -11.08 -0.67 -14.90
C THR A 198 -10.19 -1.80 -14.45
N LEU A 199 -9.55 -1.68 -13.27
CA LEU A 199 -8.68 -2.71 -12.72
C LEU A 199 -9.39 -4.07 -12.61
N ASN A 200 -10.65 -4.07 -12.15
CA ASN A 200 -11.43 -5.30 -12.08
C ASN A 200 -11.67 -5.94 -13.47
N GLY A 201 -11.91 -5.12 -14.50
CA GLY A 201 -12.05 -5.60 -15.88
C GLY A 201 -10.76 -6.23 -16.40
N GLU A 202 -9.65 -5.51 -16.23
CA GLU A 202 -8.33 -5.94 -16.72
C GLU A 202 -7.85 -7.22 -16.03
N VAL A 203 -8.00 -7.34 -14.70
CA VAL A 203 -7.59 -8.56 -13.96
C VAL A 203 -8.34 -9.80 -14.46
N GLU A 204 -9.64 -9.67 -14.73
CA GLU A 204 -10.43 -10.79 -15.25
C GLU A 204 -10.09 -11.12 -16.71
N ALA A 205 -9.74 -10.12 -17.53
CA ALA A 205 -9.30 -10.32 -18.91
C ALA A 205 -7.92 -11.01 -18.96
N PHE A 206 -6.95 -10.50 -18.19
CA PHE A 206 -5.62 -11.09 -18.06
C PHE A 206 -5.69 -12.53 -17.59
N TYR A 207 -6.46 -12.82 -16.53
CA TYR A 207 -6.60 -14.18 -16.02
C TYR A 207 -7.07 -15.17 -17.09
N ARG A 208 -8.03 -14.77 -17.94
CA ARG A 208 -8.51 -15.62 -19.06
C ARG A 208 -7.42 -15.83 -20.10
N ALA A 209 -6.68 -14.78 -20.44
CA ALA A 209 -5.57 -14.89 -21.39
C ALA A 209 -4.42 -15.75 -20.86
N ALA A 210 -4.12 -15.68 -19.56
CA ALA A 210 -3.09 -16.47 -18.88
C ALA A 210 -3.39 -17.98 -18.86
N GLN A 211 -4.64 -18.40 -19.10
CA GLN A 211 -4.99 -19.82 -19.33
C GLN A 211 -4.72 -20.28 -20.77
N GLY A 212 -4.46 -19.34 -21.69
CA GLY A 212 -4.16 -19.58 -23.09
C GLY A 212 -2.68 -19.78 -23.37
N LYS A 213 -2.30 -19.71 -24.65
CA LYS A 213 -0.91 -19.80 -25.13
C LYS A 213 -0.45 -18.57 -25.90
N ASP A 214 -1.30 -17.55 -26.02
CA ASP A 214 -0.99 -16.32 -26.75
C ASP A 214 -0.16 -15.40 -25.87
N GLN A 215 1.16 -15.51 -26.02
CA GLN A 215 2.12 -14.73 -25.23
C GLN A 215 1.99 -13.22 -25.48
N THR A 216 1.60 -12.82 -26.70
CA THR A 216 1.41 -11.40 -27.04
C THR A 216 0.21 -10.83 -26.31
N ALA A 217 -0.92 -11.55 -26.34
CA ALA A 217 -2.12 -11.14 -25.61
C ALA A 217 -1.90 -11.11 -24.09
N ILE A 218 -1.16 -12.08 -23.55
CA ILE A 218 -0.80 -12.14 -22.12
C ILE A 218 -0.01 -10.90 -21.71
N ARG A 219 1.03 -10.52 -22.47
CA ARG A 219 1.84 -9.33 -22.16
C ARG A 219 1.06 -8.04 -22.30
N ALA A 220 0.26 -7.90 -23.36
CA ALA A 220 -0.56 -6.72 -23.57
C ALA A 220 -1.56 -6.51 -22.42
N LEU A 221 -2.28 -7.57 -22.02
CA LEU A 221 -3.23 -7.50 -20.91
C LEU A 221 -2.53 -7.34 -19.55
N GLY A 222 -1.34 -7.93 -19.38
CA GLY A 222 -0.54 -7.70 -18.19
C GLY A 222 -0.14 -6.24 -18.05
N HIS A 223 0.29 -5.60 -19.14
CA HIS A 223 0.56 -4.18 -19.15
C HIS A 223 -0.68 -3.35 -18.76
N SER A 224 -1.85 -3.68 -19.34
CA SER A 224 -3.11 -3.01 -19.00
C SER A 224 -3.48 -3.13 -17.51
N VAL A 225 -3.25 -4.29 -16.89
CA VAL A 225 -3.49 -4.45 -15.45
C VAL A 225 -2.50 -3.61 -14.63
N SER A 226 -1.22 -3.60 -15.01
CA SER A 226 -0.22 -2.76 -14.34
C SER A 226 -0.58 -1.28 -14.43
N GLU A 227 -0.97 -0.78 -15.60
CA GLU A 227 -1.47 0.60 -15.76
C GLU A 227 -2.70 0.86 -14.88
N ALA A 228 -3.71 0.00 -14.93
CA ALA A 228 -4.93 0.16 -14.14
C ALA A 228 -4.68 0.08 -12.63
N MET A 229 -3.72 -0.73 -12.18
CA MET A 229 -3.30 -0.80 -10.79
C MET A 229 -2.65 0.51 -10.37
N TRP A 230 -1.73 1.05 -11.17
CA TRP A 230 -1.09 2.32 -10.86
C TRP A 230 -2.06 3.50 -10.89
N ASP A 231 -2.98 3.53 -11.85
CA ASP A 231 -4.06 4.54 -11.89
C ASP A 231 -4.90 4.53 -10.61
N LEU A 232 -5.15 3.35 -10.03
CA LEU A 232 -5.85 3.22 -8.75
C LEU A 232 -4.98 3.66 -7.57
N LEU A 233 -3.74 3.17 -7.48
CA LEU A 233 -2.84 3.46 -6.36
C LEU A 233 -2.46 4.94 -6.28
N LEU A 234 -2.23 5.58 -7.43
CA LEU A 234 -1.83 6.99 -7.51
C LEU A 234 -2.92 7.97 -7.04
N LEU A 235 -4.17 7.53 -6.88
CA LEU A 235 -5.21 8.32 -6.20
C LEU A 235 -4.89 8.55 -4.70
N PHE A 236 -4.01 7.74 -4.14
CA PHE A 236 -3.58 7.78 -2.75
C PHE A 236 -2.14 8.30 -2.59
N ALA A 237 -1.48 8.67 -3.69
CA ALA A 237 -0.13 9.24 -3.70
C ALA A 237 -0.12 10.72 -3.28
N SER A 238 1.07 11.28 -3.08
CA SER A 238 1.19 12.74 -2.92
C SER A 238 0.79 13.48 -4.21
N PRO A 239 0.14 14.66 -4.12
CA PRO A 239 -0.16 15.46 -5.29
C PRO A 239 1.13 15.80 -6.04
N ARG A 240 1.24 15.36 -7.30
CA ARG A 240 2.39 15.75 -8.12
C ARG A 240 2.27 17.23 -8.47
N PRO A 241 3.36 18.01 -8.40
CA PRO A 241 3.37 19.35 -8.95
C PRO A 241 3.02 19.26 -10.44
N ALA A 242 2.05 20.06 -10.88
CA ALA A 242 1.69 20.13 -12.29
C ALA A 242 2.97 20.45 -13.11
N PRO A 243 3.16 19.81 -14.27
CA PRO A 243 4.31 20.10 -15.12
C PRO A 243 4.22 21.56 -15.56
N GLY A 244 5.06 22.43 -14.97
CA GLY A 244 5.09 23.87 -15.24
C GLY A 244 4.91 24.81 -14.05
N GLY A 245 4.82 24.31 -12.81
CA GLY A 245 4.81 25.15 -11.61
C GLY A 245 6.14 25.88 -11.39
N VAL A 246 6.28 27.06 -11.97
CA VAL A 246 7.38 28.00 -11.66
C VAL A 246 7.26 28.37 -10.18
N HIS A 247 8.28 28.02 -9.38
CA HIS A 247 8.42 28.55 -8.03
C HIS A 247 8.51 30.08 -8.09
N PRO A 248 7.61 30.84 -7.43
CA PRO A 248 7.92 32.22 -7.14
C PRO A 248 9.04 32.23 -6.09
N MET A 249 10.13 32.91 -6.44
CA MET A 249 11.17 33.32 -5.48
C MET A 249 10.60 34.29 -4.44
#